data_AF-A0A2N8PN95-F1
#
_entry.id   AF-A0A2N8PN95-F1
#
_cell.length_a   1.000
_cell.length_b   1.000
_cell.length_c   1.000
_cell.angle_alpha   90.00
_cell.angle_beta   90.00
_cell.angle_gamma   90.00
#
_symmetry.space_group_name_H-M   'P 1'
#
loop_
_entity.id
_entity.type
_entity.pdbx_description
1 polymer ?
#
loop_
_entity_poly.entity_id
_entity_poly.type
_entity_poly.pdbx_seq_one_letter_code
_entity_poly.pdbx_strand_id
1 'polypeptide(L)'
;MLFRANVRYGYNLAVSLFGGTTPLVITALMDTFDKNVMVPAYYTMGAALVGVIAVACMKETAQQPLEGSPPAVSTKEEALELIASQTPEPRF
;
A
#
# COMPACT_ATOMS: atom_id res chain seq x y z
N MET A 1 17.83 -11.52 -3.65
CA MET A 1 16.59 -12.32 -3.57
C MET A 1 15.90 -12.24 -2.20
N LEU A 2 16.64 -12.21 -1.09
CA LEU A 2 16.09 -12.26 0.29
C LEU A 2 15.24 -11.05 0.71
N PHE A 3 15.59 -9.82 0.29
CA PHE A 3 14.83 -8.61 0.67
C PHE A 3 13.35 -8.64 0.21
N ARG A 4 13.09 -9.14 -1.00
CA ARG A 4 11.74 -9.27 -1.56
C ARG A 4 10.91 -10.33 -0.83
N ALA A 5 11.54 -11.32 -0.21
CA ALA A 5 10.85 -12.34 0.57
C ALA A 5 10.32 -11.76 1.89
N ASN A 6 11.13 -11.00 2.61
CA ASN A 6 10.75 -10.44 3.92
C ASN A 6 9.54 -9.51 3.84
N VAL A 7 9.49 -8.63 2.83
CA VAL A 7 8.32 -7.74 2.60
C VAL A 7 7.06 -8.56 2.31
N ARG A 8 7.18 -9.61 1.50
CA ARG A 8 6.05 -10.50 1.17
C ARG A 8 5.56 -11.29 2.39
N TYR A 9 6.47 -11.83 3.20
CA TYR A 9 6.08 -12.56 4.41
C TYR A 9 5.38 -11.65 5.42
N GLY A 10 5.92 -10.45 5.68
CA GLY A 10 5.30 -9.48 6.58
C GLY A 10 3.90 -9.06 6.11
N TYR A 11 3.74 -8.76 4.81
CA TYR A 11 2.45 -8.40 4.23
C TYR A 11 1.43 -9.53 4.35
N ASN A 12 1.78 -10.74 3.92
CA ASN A 12 0.84 -11.88 3.96
C ASN A 12 0.49 -12.27 5.40
N LEU A 13 1.44 -12.17 6.33
CA LEU A 13 1.17 -12.41 7.75
C LEU A 13 0.17 -11.39 8.30
N ALA A 14 0.39 -10.09 8.04
CA ALA A 14 -0.52 -9.04 8.48
C ALA A 14 -1.93 -9.23 7.88
N VAL A 15 -2.03 -9.44 6.56
CA VAL A 15 -3.32 -9.65 5.88
C VAL A 15 -4.02 -10.91 6.39
N SER A 16 -3.30 -12.00 6.65
CA SER A 16 -3.88 -13.22 7.20
C SER A 16 -4.41 -13.01 8.62
N LEU A 17 -3.63 -12.36 9.48
CA LEU A 17 -4.04 -12.04 10.85
C LEU A 17 -5.27 -11.12 10.84
N PHE A 18 -5.19 -9.96 10.21
CA PHE A 18 -6.30 -8.99 10.19
C PHE A 18 -7.50 -9.51 9.41
N GLY A 19 -7.30 -10.18 8.28
CA GLY A 19 -8.37 -10.78 7.50
C GLY A 19 -9.10 -11.90 8.25
N GLY A 20 -8.36 -12.71 9.02
CA GLY A 20 -8.91 -13.82 9.80
C GLY A 20 -9.55 -13.41 11.12
N THR A 21 -9.01 -12.41 11.82
CA THR A 21 -9.54 -11.98 13.13
C THR A 21 -10.67 -10.97 13.03
N THR A 22 -10.78 -10.23 11.92
CA THR A 22 -11.84 -9.22 11.74
C THR A 22 -13.25 -9.79 11.88
N PRO A 23 -13.62 -10.94 11.27
CA PRO A 23 -14.94 -11.54 11.45
C PRO A 23 -15.25 -11.86 12.92
N LEU A 24 -14.28 -12.41 13.66
CA LEU A 24 -14.47 -12.75 15.08
C LEU A 24 -14.72 -11.51 15.93
N VAL A 25 -13.99 -10.41 15.68
CA VAL A 25 -14.18 -9.14 16.38
C VAL A 25 -15.55 -8.54 16.06
N ILE A 26 -15.95 -8.54 14.78
CA ILE A 26 -17.26 -8.03 14.35
C ILE A 26 -18.39 -8.85 14.97
N THR A 27 -18.30 -10.18 14.99
CA THR A 27 -19.31 -11.04 15.60
C THR A 27 -19.40 -10.80 17.12
N ALA A 28 -18.27 -10.72 17.83
CA ALA A 28 -18.27 -10.41 19.26
C ALA A 28 -18.88 -9.03 19.57
N LEU A 29 -18.61 -8.04 18.72
CA LEU A 29 -19.20 -6.72 18.82
C LEU A 29 -20.71 -6.77 18.56
N MET A 30 -21.15 -7.49 17.52
CA MET A 30 -22.57 -7.70 17.25
C MET A 30 -23.31 -8.35 18.42
N ASP A 31 -22.72 -9.34 19.08
CA ASP A 31 -23.32 -9.99 20.26
C ASP A 31 -23.49 -9.02 21.44
N THR A 32 -22.58 -8.04 21.57
CA THR A 32 -22.69 -6.98 22.59
C THR A 32 -23.79 -5.97 22.26
N PHE A 33 -24.07 -5.75 20.97
CA PHE A 33 -25.07 -4.80 20.46
C PHE A 33 -26.37 -5.48 20.02
N ASP A 34 -26.77 -6.56 20.68
CA ASP A 34 -28.05 -7.28 20.43
C ASP A 34 -28.24 -7.70 18.96
N LYS A 35 -27.16 -8.20 18.33
CA LYS A 35 -27.13 -8.65 16.93
C LYS A 35 -27.51 -7.56 15.92
N ASN A 36 -27.27 -6.29 16.24
CA ASN A 36 -27.52 -5.19 15.33
C ASN A 36 -26.71 -5.34 14.03
N VAL A 37 -27.43 -5.46 12.91
CA VAL A 37 -26.89 -5.64 11.55
C VAL A 37 -26.06 -4.45 11.04
N MET A 38 -26.14 -3.29 11.70
CA MET A 38 -25.38 -2.09 11.36
C MET A 38 -23.96 -2.08 11.93
N VAL A 39 -23.65 -2.95 12.90
CA VAL A 39 -22.32 -2.99 13.55
C VAL A 39 -21.18 -3.26 12.55
N PRO A 40 -21.29 -4.22 11.61
CA PRO A 40 -20.30 -4.38 10.54
C PRO A 40 -20.15 -3.12 9.67
N ALA A 41 -21.25 -2.41 9.39
CA ALA A 41 -21.23 -1.20 8.57
C ALA A 41 -20.45 -0.07 9.28
N TYR A 42 -20.72 0.18 10.56
CA TYR A 42 -19.97 1.17 11.33
C TYR A 42 -18.49 0.80 11.50
N TYR A 43 -18.18 -0.48 11.74
CA TYR A 43 -16.81 -0.95 11.83
C TYR A 43 -16.04 -0.74 10.52
N THR A 44 -16.64 -1.13 9.38
CA THR A 44 -16.03 -0.96 8.06
C THR A 44 -15.87 0.50 7.66
N MET A 45 -16.83 1.37 7.98
CA MET A 45 -16.69 2.82 7.80
C MET A 45 -15.52 3.39 8.61
N GLY A 46 -15.37 2.97 9.87
CA GLY A 46 -14.23 3.36 10.71
C GLY A 46 -12.90 2.87 10.16
N ALA A 47 -12.82 1.60 9.75
CA ALA A 47 -11.63 1.01 9.15
C ALA A 47 -11.25 1.70 7.83
N ALA A 48 -12.23 2.05 6.99
CA ALA A 48 -12.02 2.79 5.76
C ALA A 48 -11.44 4.20 6.04
N LEU A 49 -11.94 4.90 7.05
CA LEU A 49 -11.40 6.20 7.46
C LEU A 49 -9.93 6.09 7.91
N VAL A 50 -9.58 5.07 8.70
CA VAL A 50 -8.19 4.81 9.08
C VAL A 50 -7.32 4.55 7.84
N GLY A 51 -7.82 3.78 6.87
CA GLY A 51 -7.14 3.57 5.59
C GLY A 51 -6.90 4.85 4.81
N VAL A 52 -7.91 5.72 4.73
CA VAL A 52 -7.80 7.05 4.09
C VAL A 52 -6.76 7.91 4.80
N ILE A 53 -6.77 7.94 6.14
CA ILE A 53 -5.76 8.67 6.93
C ILE A 53 -4.37 8.09 6.67
N ALA A 54 -4.21 6.77 6.63
CA ALA A 54 -2.93 6.12 6.37
C ALA A 54 -2.39 6.48 4.98
N VAL A 55 -3.26 6.50 3.95
CA VAL A 55 -2.91 6.93 2.59
C VAL A 55 -2.56 8.42 2.57
N ALA A 56 -3.33 9.27 3.25
CA ALA A 56 -3.07 10.71 3.32
C ALA A 56 -1.75 11.03 4.05
N CYS A 57 -1.37 10.21 5.04
CA CYS A 57 -0.08 10.33 5.74
C CYS A 57 1.09 9.69 4.98
N MET A 58 0.82 8.84 3.99
CA MET A 58 1.88 8.28 3.15
C MET A 58 2.45 9.39 2.28
N LYS A 59 3.76 9.63 2.39
CA LYS A 59 4.48 10.52 1.46
C LYS A 59 4.36 9.93 0.07
N GLU A 60 4.04 10.76 -0.91
CA GLU A 60 3.94 10.40 -2.34
C GLU A 60 5.23 9.70 -2.79
N THR A 61 5.27 8.37 -2.64
CA THR A 61 6.42 7.53 -2.94
C THR A 61 6.37 7.06 -4.40
N ALA A 62 5.29 7.38 -5.13
CA ALA A 62 5.12 7.05 -6.54
C ALA A 62 5.98 7.91 -7.49
N GLN A 63 6.56 9.02 -7.01
CA GLN A 63 7.33 9.96 -7.83
C GLN A 63 8.83 10.02 -7.49
N GLN A 64 9.32 9.24 -6.51
CA GLN A 64 10.75 9.15 -6.26
C GLN A 64 11.31 7.89 -6.92
N PRO A 65 12.29 8.03 -7.84
CA PRO A 65 12.98 6.88 -8.41
C PRO A 65 13.56 6.05 -7.26
N LEU A 66 13.20 4.77 -7.20
CA LEU A 66 13.82 3.83 -6.28
C LEU A 66 15.34 3.83 -6.57
N GLU A 67 16.13 4.26 -5.58
CA GLU A 67 17.59 4.36 -5.67
C GLU A 67 18.19 3.00 -6.07
N GLY A 68 18.67 2.89 -7.31
CA GLY A 68 19.29 1.67 -7.84
C GLY A 68 18.40 0.65 -8.55
N SER A 69 17.13 0.97 -8.87
CA SER A 69 16.34 0.17 -9.83
C SER A 69 16.14 0.90 -11.16
N PRO A 70 16.13 0.19 -12.31
CA PRO A 70 15.88 0.81 -13.60
C PRO A 70 14.57 1.61 -13.54
N PRO A 71 14.51 2.75 -14.24
CA PRO A 71 13.42 3.70 -14.10
C PRO A 71 12.09 2.98 -14.29
N ALA A 72 11.15 3.21 -13.38
CA ALA A 72 9.81 2.63 -13.42
C ALA A 72 8.95 3.35 -14.48
N VAL A 73 9.42 3.30 -15.71
CA VAL A 73 8.76 3.84 -16.90
C VAL A 73 7.79 2.81 -17.43
N SER A 74 6.59 3.26 -17.77
CA SER A 74 5.56 2.36 -18.27
C SER A 74 5.75 2.05 -19.76
N THR A 75 6.59 2.81 -20.46
CA THR A 75 6.85 2.71 -21.90
C THR A 75 8.33 2.90 -22.22
N LYS A 76 8.79 2.34 -23.35
CA LYS A 76 10.21 2.41 -23.75
C LYS A 76 10.62 3.82 -24.16
N GLU A 77 9.65 4.58 -24.66
CA GLU A 77 9.78 5.96 -25.12
C GLU A 77 10.10 6.90 -23.95
N GLU A 78 9.38 6.75 -22.82
CA GLU A 78 9.63 7.51 -21.58
C GLU A 78 11.00 7.17 -20.98
N ALA A 79 11.44 5.91 -21.09
CA ALA A 79 12.80 5.50 -20.70
C ALA A 79 13.88 6.22 -21.51
N LEU A 80 13.67 6.34 -22.82
CA LEU A 80 14.62 6.92 -23.75
C LEU A 80 14.75 8.44 -23.54
N GLU A 81 13.62 9.13 -23.32
CA GLU A 81 13.59 10.56 -23.03
C GLU A 81 14.31 10.92 -21.71
N LEU A 82 14.16 10.08 -20.68
CA LEU A 82 14.87 10.25 -19.41
C LEU A 82 16.38 10.03 -19.54
N ILE A 83 16.82 9.07 -20.35
CA ILE A 83 18.26 8.84 -20.63
C ILE A 83 18.83 10.00 -21.45
N ALA A 84 18.10 10.46 -22.47
CA ALA A 84 18.50 11.57 -23.31
C ALA A 84 18.66 12.88 -22.53
N SER A 85 17.74 13.17 -21.60
CA SER A 85 17.81 14.35 -20.73
C SER A 85 18.88 14.28 -19.64
N GLN A 86 19.36 13.08 -19.26
CA GLN A 86 20.42 12.89 -18.27
C GLN A 86 21.84 12.86 -18.86
N THR A 87 22.00 12.93 -20.18
CA THR A 87 23.34 12.96 -20.80
C THR A 87 23.91 14.38 -20.68
N PRO A 88 25.02 14.61 -19.94
CA PRO A 88 25.58 15.95 -19.81
C PRO A 88 26.10 16.44 -21.17
N GLU A 89 25.73 17.67 -21.56
CA GLU A 89 26.35 18.38 -22.68
C GLU A 89 27.88 18.32 -22.55
N PRO A 90 28.62 17.82 -23.56
CA PRO A 90 30.07 17.77 -23.51
C PRO A 90 30.60 19.20 -23.48
N ARG A 91 31.04 19.63 -22.30
CA ARG A 91 31.74 20.90 -22.12
C ARG A 91 33.15 20.74 -22.69
N PHE A 92 33.31 21.12 -23.96
CA PHE A 92 34.60 21.25 -24.64
C PHE A 92 35.54 22.20 -23.89
#